data_AF-A0A6A5SPW6-F1
#
_entry.id   AF-A0A6A5SPW6-F1
#
_cell.length_a   1.000
_cell.length_b   1.000
_cell.length_c   1.000
_cell.angle_alpha   90.00
_cell.angle_beta   90.00
_cell.angle_gamma   90.00
#
_symmetry.space_group_name_H-M   'P 1'
#
loop_
_entity.id
_entity.type
_entity.pdbx_description
1 polymer ?
#
loop_
_entity_poly.entity_id
_entity_poly.type
_entity_poly.pdbx_seq_one_letter_code
_entity_poly.pdbx_strand_id
1 'polypeptide(L)'
;GWSYTQISSTLSIPRSTIRLTISQPETPKKPQGRPPILDTPMRKRLIQRATIDGYHRRLCYLQVAELEGIQACQRTLAKAFEKERYFRRIATEKPLLTEQHQKDRLEWAHVHVHWNDWQWARVIWTDECSV
;
A
#
# COMPACT_ATOMS: atom_id res chain seq x y z
N GLY A 1 -0.09 -50.41 15.29
CA GLY A 1 0.66 -49.14 15.22
C GLY A 1 1.77 -49.14 16.25
N TRP A 2 2.82 -48.34 16.05
CA TRP A 2 3.92 -48.22 17.01
C TRP A 2 3.44 -47.59 18.33
N SER A 3 3.95 -48.09 19.46
CA SER A 3 3.70 -47.50 20.77
C SER A 3 4.49 -46.19 20.97
N TYR A 4 4.02 -45.32 21.86
CA TYR A 4 4.74 -44.07 22.17
C TYR A 4 6.17 -44.31 22.68
N THR A 5 6.43 -45.41 23.37
CA THR A 5 7.78 -45.80 23.81
C THR A 5 8.67 -46.12 22.62
N GLN A 6 8.16 -46.89 21.64
CA GLN A 6 8.89 -47.24 20.43
C GLN A 6 9.21 -46.00 19.58
N ILE A 7 8.24 -45.10 19.42
CA ILE A 7 8.44 -43.83 18.71
C ILE A 7 9.51 -42.98 19.44
N SER A 8 9.47 -42.94 20.78
CA SER A 8 10.42 -42.20 21.60
C SER A 8 11.84 -42.76 21.48
N SER A 9 12.02 -44.09 21.55
CA SER A 9 13.32 -44.73 21.41
C SER A 9 13.90 -44.60 20.00
N THR A 10 13.06 -44.68 18.96
CA THR A 10 13.53 -44.61 17.57
C THR A 10 13.86 -43.18 17.15
N LEU A 11 13.04 -42.19 17.54
CA LEU A 11 13.22 -40.78 17.15
C LEU A 11 14.03 -39.96 18.15
N SER A 12 14.37 -40.52 19.32
CA SER A 12 15.02 -39.79 20.42
C SER A 12 14.26 -38.52 20.86
N ILE A 13 12.92 -38.55 20.76
CA ILE A 13 12.04 -37.45 21.17
C ILE A 13 11.40 -37.82 22.52
N PRO A 14 11.27 -36.89 23.48
CA PRO A 14 10.57 -37.15 24.73
C PRO A 14 9.14 -37.66 24.51
N ARG A 15 8.76 -38.68 25.28
CA ARG A 15 7.41 -39.29 25.23
C ARG A 15 6.29 -38.25 25.43
N SER A 16 6.54 -37.22 26.25
CA SER A 16 5.61 -36.10 26.48
C SER A 16 5.33 -35.31 25.19
N THR A 17 6.36 -35.02 24.39
CA THR A 17 6.23 -34.34 23.10
C THR A 17 5.45 -35.20 22.11
N ILE A 18 5.74 -36.51 22.02
CA ILE A 18 5.01 -37.43 21.13
C ILE A 18 3.52 -37.45 21.49
N ARG A 19 3.19 -37.55 22.78
CA ARG A 19 1.80 -37.50 23.26
C ARG A 19 1.13 -36.19 22.89
N LEU A 20 1.82 -35.06 23.10
CA LEU A 20 1.32 -33.72 22.76
C LEU A 20 1.05 -33.59 21.25
N THR A 21 2.00 -33.97 20.40
CA THR A 21 1.89 -33.89 18.94
C THR A 21 0.73 -34.74 18.42
N ILE A 22 0.54 -35.96 18.93
CA ILE A 22 -0.57 -36.84 18.52
C ILE A 22 -1.93 -36.30 19.00
N SER A 23 -1.96 -35.62 20.15
CA SER A 23 -3.20 -35.04 20.70
C SER A 23 -3.60 -33.70 20.09
N GLN A 24 -2.67 -32.99 19.43
CA GLN A 24 -2.91 -31.70 18.80
C GLN A 24 -3.35 -31.91 17.34
N PRO A 25 -4.13 -30.97 16.76
CA PRO A 25 -4.43 -31.02 15.34
C PRO A 25 -3.15 -30.92 14.50
N GLU A 26 -3.14 -31.60 13.34
CA GLU A 26 -1.99 -31.60 12.42
C GLU A 26 -1.57 -30.19 11.99
N THR A 27 -2.53 -29.27 11.92
CA THR A 27 -2.26 -27.85 11.68
C THR A 27 -2.02 -27.11 13.00
N PRO A 28 -0.78 -26.70 13.30
CA PRO A 28 -0.49 -25.96 14.51
C PRO A 28 -1.16 -24.59 14.49
N LYS A 29 -1.67 -24.14 15.63
CA LYS A 29 -2.14 -22.76 15.79
C LYS A 29 -0.95 -21.82 15.76
N LYS A 30 -1.04 -20.76 14.94
CA LYS A 30 0.00 -19.72 14.90
C LYS A 30 0.14 -19.07 16.28
N PRO A 31 1.37 -18.96 16.84
CA PRO A 31 1.56 -18.28 18.09
C PRO A 31 1.13 -16.82 17.96
N GLN A 32 0.37 -16.34 18.95
CA GLN A 32 -0.04 -14.94 19.00
C GLN A 32 1.17 -14.10 19.41
N GLY A 33 1.68 -13.32 18.46
CA GLY A 33 2.72 -12.33 18.74
C GLY A 33 2.16 -11.12 19.48
N ARG A 34 3.08 -10.21 19.87
CA ARG A 34 2.70 -8.93 20.48
C ARG A 34 1.77 -8.15 19.55
N PRO A 35 0.66 -7.57 20.06
CA PRO A 35 -0.19 -6.68 19.28
C PRO A 35 0.59 -5.51 18.68
N PRO A 36 0.26 -5.06 17.46
CA PRO A 36 0.89 -3.89 16.87
C PRO A 36 0.54 -2.63 17.65
N ILE A 37 1.47 -1.67 17.70
CA ILE A 37 1.25 -0.34 18.31
C ILE A 37 0.11 0.41 17.61
N LEU A 38 0.05 0.28 16.28
CA LEU A 38 -0.99 0.87 15.44
C LEU A 38 -1.92 -0.24 14.94
N ASP A 39 -3.10 -0.28 15.51
CA ASP A 39 -4.18 -1.18 15.11
C ASP A 39 -4.71 -0.81 13.71
N THR A 40 -5.62 -1.63 13.17
CA THR A 40 -6.18 -1.38 11.84
C THR A 40 -7.02 -0.09 11.77
N PRO A 41 -7.92 0.21 12.71
CA PRO A 41 -8.64 1.48 12.76
C PRO A 41 -7.73 2.72 12.74
N MET A 42 -6.69 2.76 13.58
CA MET A 42 -5.74 3.87 13.65
C MET A 42 -5.00 4.05 12.32
N ARG A 43 -4.57 2.96 11.67
CA ARG A 43 -3.95 3.04 10.35
C ARG A 43 -4.91 3.61 9.31
N LYS A 44 -6.16 3.17 9.28
CA LYS A 44 -7.18 3.72 8.36
C LYS A 44 -7.45 5.20 8.62
N ARG A 45 -7.46 5.62 9.89
CA ARG A 45 -7.62 7.03 10.27
C ARG A 45 -6.47 7.89 9.75
N LEU A 46 -5.23 7.41 9.87
CA LEU A 46 -4.05 8.07 9.28
C LEU A 46 -4.18 8.21 7.75
N ILE A 47 -4.66 7.18 7.04
CA ILE A 47 -4.89 7.25 5.59
C ILE A 47 -5.96 8.28 5.27
N GLN A 48 -7.11 8.21 5.94
CA GLN A 48 -8.20 9.15 5.73
C GLN A 48 -7.72 10.58 5.87
N ARG A 49 -6.97 10.89 6.95
CA ARG A 49 -6.37 12.21 7.16
C ARG A 49 -5.44 12.60 6.03
N ALA A 50 -4.55 11.70 5.61
CA ALA A 50 -3.59 11.97 4.53
C ALA A 50 -4.25 12.17 3.16
N THR A 51 -5.50 11.71 2.96
CA THR A 51 -6.20 11.76 1.66
C THR A 51 -7.31 12.80 1.58
N ILE A 52 -7.57 13.58 2.64
CA ILE A 52 -8.68 14.57 2.67
C ILE A 52 -8.61 15.53 1.48
N ASP A 53 -7.46 16.14 1.24
CA ASP A 53 -7.29 17.16 0.21
C ASP A 53 -5.85 17.21 -0.32
N GLY A 54 -5.55 18.22 -1.16
CA GLY A 54 -4.20 18.45 -1.68
C GLY A 54 -3.17 18.88 -0.62
N TYR A 55 -3.61 19.56 0.44
CA TYR A 55 -2.75 20.02 1.54
C TYR A 55 -2.27 18.85 2.39
N HIS A 56 -3.20 18.01 2.85
CA HIS A 56 -2.91 16.86 3.70
C HIS A 56 -2.05 15.81 2.99
N ARG A 57 -2.24 15.61 1.68
CA ARG A 57 -1.39 14.72 0.88
C ARG A 57 0.08 15.14 0.88
N ARG A 58 0.38 16.42 1.11
CA ARG A 58 1.75 16.96 1.14
C ARG A 58 2.40 16.88 2.52
N LEU A 59 1.63 16.77 3.60
CA LEU A 59 2.15 16.67 4.98
C LEU A 59 3.03 15.44 5.18
N CYS A 60 4.08 15.56 6.00
CA CYS A 60 4.91 14.41 6.36
C CYS A 60 4.14 13.45 7.30
N TYR A 61 4.60 12.20 7.42
CA TYR A 61 3.90 11.20 8.26
C TYR A 61 3.76 11.64 9.72
N LEU A 62 4.76 12.34 10.26
CA LEU A 62 4.71 12.85 11.64
C LEU A 62 3.63 13.91 11.82
N GLN A 63 3.51 14.86 10.88
CA GLN A 63 2.46 15.88 10.89
C GLN A 63 1.07 15.25 10.79
N VAL A 64 0.89 14.25 9.92
CA VAL A 64 -0.40 13.54 9.83
C VAL A 64 -0.72 12.82 11.13
N ALA A 65 0.26 12.21 11.78
CA ALA A 65 0.07 11.52 13.06
C ALA A 65 -0.24 12.50 14.20
N GLU A 66 0.41 13.66 14.23
CA GLU A 66 0.17 14.73 15.20
C GLU A 66 -1.27 15.25 15.11
N LEU A 67 -1.77 15.48 13.90
CA LEU A 67 -3.17 15.87 13.65
C LEU A 67 -4.19 14.83 14.12
N GLU A 68 -3.77 13.57 14.26
CA GLU A 68 -4.59 12.44 14.72
C GLU A 68 -4.32 12.07 16.19
N GLY A 69 -3.48 12.84 16.90
CA GLY A 69 -3.08 12.57 18.28
C GLY A 69 -2.30 11.27 18.47
N ILE A 70 -1.64 10.77 17.41
CA ILE A 70 -0.92 9.50 17.42
C ILE A 70 0.58 9.76 17.62
N GLN A 71 1.12 9.22 18.72
CA GLN A 71 2.55 9.27 19.02
C GLN A 71 3.23 7.98 18.53
N ALA A 72 3.98 8.08 17.44
CA ALA A 72 4.78 6.98 16.92
C ALA A 72 6.00 7.50 16.16
N CYS A 73 7.11 6.76 16.18
CA CYS A 73 8.28 7.15 15.43
C CYS A 73 8.03 7.06 13.91
N GLN A 74 8.78 7.84 13.14
CA GLN A 74 8.65 7.93 11.68
C GLN A 74 8.68 6.56 11.00
N ARG A 75 9.53 5.63 11.45
CA ARG A 75 9.63 4.27 10.90
C ARG A 75 8.34 3.47 11.11
N THR A 76 7.71 3.59 12.28
CA THR A 76 6.44 2.92 12.59
C THR A 76 5.32 3.47 11.72
N LEU A 77 5.27 4.79 11.56
CA LEU A 77 4.28 5.45 10.70
C LEU A 77 4.47 5.04 9.24
N ALA A 78 5.69 5.07 8.70
CA ALA A 78 5.96 4.65 7.33
C ALA A 78 5.46 3.21 7.05
N LYS A 79 5.75 2.27 7.96
CA LYS A 79 5.24 0.90 7.87
C LYS A 79 3.71 0.81 7.98
N ALA A 80 3.09 1.69 8.77
CA ALA A 80 1.64 1.76 8.87
C ALA A 80 0.99 2.23 7.56
N PHE A 81 1.53 3.28 6.92
CA PHE A 81 1.07 3.74 5.61
C PHE A 81 1.27 2.68 4.53
N GLU A 82 2.44 2.00 4.52
CA GLU A 82 2.74 0.92 3.58
C GLU A 82 1.78 -0.26 3.70
N LYS A 83 1.39 -0.65 4.94
CA LYS A 83 0.40 -1.71 5.17
C LYS A 83 -0.97 -1.39 4.55
N GLU A 84 -1.33 -0.12 4.49
CA GLU A 84 -2.56 0.35 3.84
C GLU A 84 -2.32 0.75 2.37
N ARG A 85 -1.18 0.36 1.79
CA ARG A 85 -0.78 0.62 0.39
C ARG A 85 -0.69 2.10 0.01
N TYR A 86 -0.47 2.97 0.98
CA TYR A 86 -0.25 4.40 0.74
C TYR A 86 1.24 4.70 0.68
N PHE A 87 1.68 5.27 -0.45
CA PHE A 87 3.06 5.64 -0.68
C PHE A 87 3.16 7.12 -1.05
N ARG A 88 4.08 7.84 -0.41
CA ARG A 88 4.40 9.22 -0.80
C ARG A 88 5.19 9.20 -2.11
N ARG A 89 4.83 10.11 -3.01
CA ARG A 89 5.52 10.38 -4.27
C ARG A 89 5.73 11.87 -4.39
N ILE A 90 6.82 12.25 -5.05
CA ILE A 90 7.07 13.65 -5.42
C ILE A 90 6.15 13.97 -6.59
N ALA A 91 5.41 15.09 -6.49
CA ALA A 91 4.59 15.55 -7.58
C ALA A 91 5.50 16.11 -8.69
N THR A 92 5.28 15.68 -9.93
CA THR A 92 5.98 16.22 -11.09
C THR A 92 5.53 17.64 -11.36
N GLU A 93 6.46 18.52 -11.76
CA GLU A 93 6.13 19.85 -12.27
C GLU A 93 5.25 19.71 -13.51
N LYS A 94 4.18 20.51 -13.57
CA LYS A 94 3.25 20.55 -14.70
C LYS A 94 3.05 22.01 -15.09
N PRO A 95 2.92 22.30 -16.40
CA PRO A 95 2.57 23.65 -16.83
C PRO A 95 1.21 24.03 -16.24
N LEU A 96 1.09 25.28 -15.81
CA LEU A 96 -0.16 25.81 -15.28
C LEU A 96 -1.21 25.83 -16.41
N LEU A 97 -2.33 25.15 -16.19
CA LEU A 97 -3.46 25.16 -17.11
C LEU A 97 -4.51 26.16 -16.62
N THR A 98 -4.74 27.21 -17.41
CA THR A 98 -5.90 28.09 -17.22
C THR A 98 -7.18 27.31 -17.50
N GLU A 99 -8.32 27.81 -17.02
CA GLU A 99 -9.62 27.19 -17.29
C GLU A 99 -9.91 27.09 -18.79
N GLN A 100 -9.47 28.08 -19.57
CA GLN A 100 -9.59 28.07 -21.02
C GLN A 100 -8.76 26.93 -21.64
N HIS A 101 -7.49 26.78 -21.24
CA HIS A 101 -6.65 25.67 -21.71
C HIS A 101 -7.27 24.30 -21.39
N GLN A 102 -7.92 24.15 -20.24
CA GLN A 102 -8.57 22.89 -19.86
C GLN A 102 -9.77 22.58 -20.76
N LYS A 103 -10.61 23.58 -21.04
CA LYS A 103 -11.77 23.44 -21.95
C LYS A 103 -11.34 23.09 -23.36
N ASP A 104 -10.40 23.85 -23.93
CA ASP A 104 -9.95 23.66 -25.31
C ASP A 104 -9.29 22.28 -25.49
N ARG A 105 -8.45 21.87 -24.52
CA ARG A 105 -7.82 20.54 -24.55
C ARG A 105 -8.83 19.41 -24.41
N LEU A 106 -9.85 19.59 -23.57
CA LEU A 106 -10.89 18.58 -23.35
C LEU A 106 -11.78 18.44 -24.59
N GLU A 107 -12.19 19.55 -25.20
CA GLU A 107 -12.95 19.55 -26.45
C GLU A 107 -12.16 18.90 -27.59
N TRP A 108 -10.90 19.28 -27.75
CA TRP A 108 -10.00 18.66 -28.74
C TRP A 108 -9.91 17.15 -28.51
N ALA A 109 -9.72 16.69 -27.27
CA ALA A 109 -9.68 15.27 -26.95
C ALA A 109 -10.98 14.55 -27.30
N HIS A 110 -12.15 15.13 -26.98
CA HIS A 110 -13.45 14.53 -27.32
C HIS A 110 -13.69 14.41 -28.82
N VAL A 111 -13.31 15.41 -29.61
CA VAL A 111 -13.46 15.38 -31.07
C VAL A 111 -12.59 14.27 -31.71
N HIS A 112 -11.45 13.97 -31.11
CA HIS A 112 -10.44 13.08 -31.68
C HIS A 112 -10.34 11.70 -30.99
N VAL A 113 -11.07 11.45 -29.90
CA VAL A 113 -10.98 10.20 -29.11
C VAL A 113 -11.33 8.94 -29.91
N HIS A 114 -12.18 9.07 -30.93
CA HIS A 114 -12.62 7.97 -31.79
C HIS A 114 -11.95 7.97 -33.17
N TRP A 115 -10.90 8.77 -33.35
CA TRP A 115 -10.15 8.75 -34.59
C TRP A 115 -9.45 7.42 -34.80
N ASN A 116 -9.52 6.93 -36.04
CA ASN A 116 -8.80 5.73 -36.47
C ASN A 116 -7.38 6.07 -36.95
N ASP A 117 -6.57 5.04 -37.12
CA ASP A 117 -5.15 5.18 -37.49
C ASP A 117 -4.95 5.97 -38.78
N TRP A 118 -5.86 5.83 -39.76
CA TRP A 118 -5.82 6.58 -41.01
C TRP A 118 -6.05 8.07 -40.83
N GLN A 119 -6.93 8.47 -39.91
CA GLN A 119 -7.17 9.87 -39.59
C GLN A 119 -5.94 10.49 -38.91
N TRP A 120 -5.31 9.76 -37.99
CA TRP A 120 -4.06 10.19 -37.35
C TRP A 120 -2.90 10.28 -38.33
N ALA A 121 -2.80 9.36 -39.30
CA ALA A 121 -1.76 9.35 -40.32
C ALA A 121 -1.77 10.59 -41.23
N ARG A 122 -2.89 11.35 -41.25
CA ARG A 122 -3.01 12.59 -42.02
C ARG A 122 -2.57 13.83 -41.23
N VAL A 123 -2.29 13.71 -39.94
CA VAL A 123 -1.85 14.83 -39.09
C VAL A 123 -0.34 14.97 -39.17
N ILE A 124 0.12 16.18 -39.48
CA ILE A 124 1.53 16.55 -39.41
C ILE A 124 1.74 17.33 -38.12
N TRP A 125 2.66 16.86 -37.28
CA TRP A 125 3.03 17.50 -36.01
C TRP A 125 4.32 18.28 -36.19
N THR A 126 4.34 19.54 -35.75
CA THR A 126 5.56 20.37 -35.72
C THR A 126 5.70 21.01 -34.36
N ASP A 127 6.92 21.01 -33.83
CA ASP A 127 7.28 21.68 -32.58
C ASP A 127 8.68 22.29 -32.73
N GLU A 128 8.92 23.44 -32.10
CA GLU A 128 10.21 24.15 -32.14
C GLU A 128 10.86 24.04 -30.77
N CYS A 129 12.11 23.57 -30.71
CA CYS A 129 12.91 23.53 -29.48
C CYS A 129 14.16 24.39 -29.60
N SER A 130 14.54 25.03 -28.50
CA SER A 130 15.80 25.78 -28.40
C SER A 130 16.97 24.83 -28.08
N VAL A 131 18.12 25.05 -28.72
CA VAL A 131 19.37 24.29 -28.52
C VAL A 131 20.25 24.94 -27.46
#